data_AF-A0A6J6C9E8-F1
#
_entry.id   AF-A0A6J6C9E8-F1
#
_cell.length_a   1.000
_cell.length_b   1.000
_cell.length_c   1.000
_cell.angle_alpha   90.00
_cell.angle_beta   90.00
_cell.angle_gamma   90.00
#
_symmetry.space_group_name_H-M   'P 1'
#
loop_
_entity.id
_entity.type
_entity.pdbx_description
1 polymer ?
#
loop_
_entity_poly.entity_id
_entity_poly.type
_entity_poly.pdbx_seq_one_letter_code
_entity_poly.pdbx_strand_id
1 'polypeptide(L)'
;MQDDPLLPEVGWSWLLDSLSAGGCEFNAPSGTVTRVSSASFGKLSPRNDQSEIEIRASWSPIIKESTEMIRHIEAWCNLLGEVAGLAPIVEGVAPISAARRRV
;
A
#
# COMPACT_ATOMS: atom_id res chain seq x y z
N MET A 1 -16.34 -0.35 -6.66
CA MET A 1 -14.95 0.11 -6.47
C MET A 1 -14.26 0.25 -7.80
N GLN A 2 -14.21 -0.78 -8.65
CA GLN A 2 -13.44 -0.72 -9.89
C GLN A 2 -13.98 0.16 -11.03
N ASP A 3 -14.87 1.13 -10.78
CA ASP A 3 -15.24 2.22 -11.70
C ASP A 3 -15.05 3.61 -11.09
N ASP A 4 -14.57 3.69 -9.85
CA ASP A 4 -14.41 4.96 -9.17
C ASP A 4 -13.31 5.77 -9.87
N PRO A 5 -13.63 6.97 -10.42
CA PRO A 5 -12.65 7.80 -11.09
C PRO A 5 -11.58 8.35 -10.15
N LEU A 6 -11.82 8.34 -8.83
CA LEU A 6 -10.91 8.85 -7.80
C LEU A 6 -9.91 7.80 -7.29
N LEU A 7 -9.96 6.56 -7.81
CA LEU A 7 -9.04 5.51 -7.39
C LEU A 7 -7.56 5.90 -7.48
N PRO A 8 -7.08 6.60 -8.53
CA PRO A 8 -5.70 7.06 -8.57
C PRO A 8 -5.34 8.02 -7.43
N GLU A 9 -6.19 9.00 -7.15
CA GLU A 9 -6.01 10.00 -6.11
C GLU A 9 -6.06 9.37 -4.71
N VAL A 10 -6.98 8.44 -4.49
CA VAL A 10 -7.11 7.69 -3.24
C VAL A 10 -5.91 6.76 -3.05
N GLY A 11 -5.47 6.07 -4.11
CA GLY A 11 -4.26 5.24 -4.05
C GLY A 11 -3.02 6.06 -3.71
N TRP A 12 -2.94 7.30 -4.20
CA TRP A 12 -1.87 8.23 -3.84
C TRP A 12 -1.98 8.70 -2.39
N SER A 13 -3.20 8.97 -1.90
CA SER A 13 -3.41 9.38 -0.52
C SER A 13 -2.97 8.30 0.47
N TRP A 14 -3.20 7.02 0.19
CA TRP A 14 -2.75 5.92 1.05
C TRP A 14 -1.25 5.96 1.34
N LEU A 15 -0.43 6.30 0.34
CA LEU A 15 1.01 6.48 0.55
C LEU A 15 1.31 7.64 1.50
N LEU A 16 0.70 8.81 1.26
CA LEU A 16 0.93 10.00 2.06
C LEU A 16 0.45 9.80 3.50
N ASP A 17 -0.70 9.14 3.67
CA ASP A 17 -1.29 8.81 4.96
C ASP A 17 -0.39 7.83 5.71
N SER A 18 0.14 6.79 5.06
CA SER A 18 1.06 5.84 5.71
C SER A 18 2.37 6.50 6.15
N LEU A 19 2.96 7.36 5.31
CA LEU A 19 4.16 8.13 5.69
C LEU A 19 3.86 9.09 6.86
N SER A 20 2.70 9.75 6.83
CA SER A 20 2.26 10.64 7.92
C SER A 20 2.03 9.86 9.22
N ALA A 21 1.39 8.70 9.15
CA ALA A 21 1.13 7.84 10.31
C ALA A 21 2.44 7.30 10.92
N GLY A 22 3.44 7.02 10.09
CA GLY A 22 4.79 6.67 10.53
C GLY A 22 5.60 7.85 11.10
N GLY A 23 5.05 9.08 11.08
CA GLY A 23 5.75 10.29 11.51
C GLY A 23 6.98 10.60 10.65
N CYS A 24 6.93 10.25 9.37
CA CYS A 24 8.03 10.42 8.44
C CYS A 24 8.10 11.88 7.95
N GLU A 25 9.24 12.54 8.15
CA GLU A 25 9.54 13.81 7.47
C GLU A 25 10.15 13.49 6.09
N PHE A 26 9.56 14.03 5.01
CA PHE A 26 10.06 13.79 3.65
C PHE A 26 9.82 14.99 2.75
N ASN A 27 10.54 15.04 1.64
CA ASN A 27 10.30 15.98 0.54
C ASN A 27 10.22 15.26 -0.81
N ALA A 28 9.83 16.01 -1.84
CA ALA A 28 9.71 15.54 -3.22
C ALA A 28 8.94 14.19 -3.38
N PRO A 29 7.76 14.01 -2.77
CA PRO A 29 6.94 12.84 -3.06
C PRO A 29 6.53 12.88 -4.53
N SER A 30 6.80 11.81 -5.26
CA SER A 30 6.49 11.71 -6.68
C SER A 30 6.20 10.28 -7.08
N GLY A 31 5.47 10.09 -8.18
CA GLY A 31 5.05 8.76 -8.57
C GLY A 31 3.90 8.76 -9.54
N THR A 32 3.38 7.56 -9.76
CA THR A 32 2.20 7.31 -10.59
C THR A 32 1.31 6.27 -9.91
N VAL A 33 0.01 6.50 -9.95
CA VAL A 33 -1.00 5.48 -9.63
C VAL A 33 -1.71 5.12 -10.92
N THR A 34 -1.54 3.87 -11.36
CA THR A 34 -2.12 3.36 -12.59
C THR A 34 -3.28 2.43 -12.25
N ARG A 35 -4.46 2.69 -12.80
CA ARG A 35 -5.60 1.79 -12.76
C ARG A 35 -5.73 1.09 -14.11
N VAL A 36 -5.82 -0.23 -14.09
CA VAL A 36 -6.12 -1.05 -15.28
C VAL A 36 -7.49 -1.67 -15.07
N SER A 37 -8.37 -1.57 -16.08
CA SER A 37 -9.70 -2.16 -16.09
C SER A 37 -9.85 -3.00 -17.35
N SER A 38 -10.18 -4.29 -17.21
CA SER A 38 -10.30 -5.23 -18.33
C SER A 38 -11.72 -5.77 -18.43
N ALA A 39 -12.39 -5.45 -19.54
CA ALA A 39 -13.70 -6.00 -19.88
C ALA A 39 -13.55 -7.29 -20.71
N SER A 40 -14.32 -8.32 -20.38
CA SER A 40 -14.24 -9.64 -21.04
C SER A 40 -15.36 -9.87 -22.06
N PHE A 41 -15.00 -10.28 -23.28
CA PHE A 41 -15.96 -10.54 -24.37
C PHE A 41 -15.92 -12.01 -24.85
N GLY A 42 -17.02 -12.51 -25.40
CA GLY A 42 -17.13 -13.83 -26.01
C GLY A 42 -16.89 -14.99 -25.03
N LYS A 43 -15.93 -15.89 -25.35
CA LYS A 43 -15.60 -17.06 -24.50
C LYS A 43 -15.01 -16.68 -23.14
N LEU A 44 -14.56 -15.43 -22.98
CA LEU A 44 -14.03 -14.90 -21.71
C LEU A 44 -15.11 -14.22 -20.87
N SER A 45 -16.32 -13.98 -21.41
CA SER A 45 -17.43 -13.35 -20.69
C SER A 45 -17.87 -14.04 -19.38
N PRO A 46 -17.62 -15.35 -19.14
CA PRO A 46 -17.87 -15.92 -17.81
C PRO A 46 -16.89 -15.43 -16.73
N ARG A 47 -15.82 -14.72 -17.10
CA ARG A 47 -14.88 -14.13 -16.13
C ARG A 47 -15.39 -12.78 -15.67
N ASN A 48 -15.36 -12.55 -14.35
CA ASN A 48 -15.62 -11.23 -13.78
C ASN A 48 -14.59 -10.22 -14.31
N ASP A 49 -15.03 -8.98 -14.54
CA ASP A 49 -14.15 -7.88 -14.92
C ASP A 49 -13.02 -7.73 -13.89
N GLN A 50 -11.79 -7.68 -14.39
CA GLN A 50 -10.60 -7.56 -13.57
C GLN A 50 -10.17 -6.11 -13.52
N SER A 51 -9.86 -5.64 -12.33
CA SER A 51 -9.20 -4.35 -12.16
C SER A 51 -8.04 -4.46 -11.21
N GLU A 52 -6.99 -3.78 -11.60
CA GLU A 52 -5.71 -3.74 -10.91
C GLU A 52 -5.34 -2.28 -10.64
N ILE A 53 -4.68 -2.06 -9.50
CA ILE A 53 -4.07 -0.78 -9.17
C ILE A 53 -2.58 -1.02 -8.96
N GLU A 54 -1.76 -0.20 -9.61
CA GLU A 54 -0.31 -0.20 -9.46
C GLU A 54 0.11 1.17 -8.92
N ILE A 55 0.80 1.18 -7.77
CA ILE A 55 1.39 2.39 -7.20
C ILE A 55 2.90 2.31 -7.38
N ARG A 56 3.47 3.28 -8.10
CA ARG A 56 4.92 3.51 -8.16
C ARG A 56 5.21 4.83 -7.49
N ALA A 57 6.05 4.80 -6.47
CA ALA A 57 6.32 5.98 -5.66
C ALA A 57 7.81 6.12 -5.35
N SER A 58 8.23 7.37 -5.19
CA SER A 58 9.50 7.77 -4.63
C SER A 58 9.32 9.01 -3.76
N TRP A 59 10.14 9.12 -2.73
CA TRP A 59 10.22 10.30 -1.88
C TRP A 59 11.65 10.40 -1.35
N SER A 60 12.03 11.59 -0.89
CA SER A 60 13.33 11.85 -0.28
C SER A 60 13.16 11.98 1.23
N PRO A 61 13.62 11.01 2.03
CA PRO A 61 13.59 11.09 3.48
C PRO A 61 14.36 12.31 4.01
N ILE A 62 13.81 12.98 5.02
CA ILE A 62 14.53 13.98 5.81
C ILE A 62 14.91 13.31 7.13
N ILE A 63 16.20 12.98 7.27
CA ILE A 63 16.72 12.17 8.37
C ILE A 63 17.66 13.04 9.24
N LYS A 64 17.31 13.18 10.51
CA LYS A 64 18.12 13.79 11.58
C LYS A 64 18.91 12.71 12.33
N GLU A 65 18.30 11.54 12.54
CA GLU A 65 18.91 10.40 13.23
C GLU A 65 18.78 9.12 12.38
N SER A 66 19.81 8.27 12.38
CA SER A 66 19.85 7.07 11.52
C SER A 66 18.69 6.10 11.75
N THR A 67 18.11 6.10 12.96
CA THR A 67 16.94 5.30 13.34
C THR A 67 15.65 5.73 12.63
N GLU A 68 15.57 6.97 12.13
CA GLU A 68 14.39 7.48 11.43
C GLU A 68 14.19 6.83 10.06
N MET A 69 15.28 6.33 9.45
CA MET A 69 15.20 5.58 8.19
C MET A 69 14.28 4.36 8.31
N ILE A 70 14.27 3.69 9.47
CA ILE A 70 13.42 2.52 9.71
C ILE A 70 11.94 2.89 9.61
N ARG A 71 11.55 4.08 10.08
CA ARG A 71 10.15 4.55 10.02
C ARG A 71 9.63 4.66 8.60
N HIS A 72 10.46 5.13 7.67
CA HIS A 72 10.10 5.19 6.25
C HIS A 72 9.89 3.80 5.64
N ILE A 73 10.73 2.83 6.02
CA ILE A 73 10.60 1.45 5.56
C ILE A 73 9.34 0.81 6.17
N GLU A 74 9.08 1.03 7.46
CA GLU A 74 7.88 0.55 8.14
C GLU A 74 6.61 1.14 7.53
N ALA A 75 6.57 2.44 7.24
CA ALA A 75 5.45 3.07 6.55
C ALA A 75 5.19 2.43 5.17
N TRP A 76 6.23 2.15 4.40
CA TRP A 76 6.07 1.45 3.12
C TRP A 76 5.52 0.02 3.32
N CYS A 77 6.04 -0.72 4.30
CA CYS A 77 5.54 -2.06 4.63
C CYS A 77 4.08 -2.04 5.13
N ASN A 78 3.69 -1.04 5.91
CA ASN A 78 2.33 -0.87 6.41
C ASN A 78 1.36 -0.63 5.25
N LEU A 79 1.72 0.25 4.30
CA LEU A 79 0.94 0.46 3.08
C LEU A 79 0.75 -0.84 2.30
N LEU A 80 1.83 -1.61 2.11
CA LEU A 80 1.75 -2.92 1.44
C LEU A 80 0.81 -3.89 2.18
N GLY A 81 0.84 -3.88 3.51
CA GLY A 81 -0.06 -4.69 4.34
C GLY A 81 -1.52 -4.27 4.18
N GLU A 82 -1.81 -2.97 4.25
CA GLU A 82 -3.15 -2.42 4.10
C GLU A 82 -3.73 -2.73 2.70
N VAL A 83 -2.95 -2.51 1.65
CA VAL A 83 -3.36 -2.81 0.26
C VAL A 83 -3.56 -4.32 0.05
N ALA A 84 -2.80 -5.16 0.76
CA ALA A 84 -3.00 -6.61 0.76
C ALA A 84 -4.18 -7.08 1.62
N GLY A 85 -4.89 -6.16 2.29
CA GLY A 85 -6.03 -6.48 3.16
C GLY A 85 -5.65 -7.07 4.51
N LEU A 86 -4.41 -6.89 4.96
CA LEU A 86 -4.01 -7.25 6.32
C LEU A 86 -4.68 -6.29 7.31
N ALA A 87 -5.30 -6.85 8.34
CA ALA A 87 -5.86 -6.03 9.41
C ALA A 87 -4.72 -5.30 10.15
N PRO A 88 -4.91 -4.01 10.51
CA PRO A 88 -3.94 -3.31 11.34
C PRO A 88 -3.78 -4.02 12.68
N ILE A 89 -2.55 -4.04 13.20
CA ILE A 89 -2.26 -4.64 14.49
C ILE A 89 -2.87 -3.73 15.55
N VAL A 90 -3.92 -4.21 16.21
CA VAL A 90 -4.58 -3.48 17.29
C VAL A 90 -3.68 -3.49 18.52
N GLU A 91 -3.46 -2.31 19.12
CA GLU A 91 -2.68 -2.18 20.35
C GLU A 91 -3.26 -3.10 21.45
N GLY A 92 -2.40 -3.94 22.04
CA GLY A 92 -2.82 -4.93 23.05
C GLY A 92 -3.30 -6.28 22.50
N VAL A 93 -3.36 -6.46 21.17
CA VAL A 93 -3.67 -7.75 20.55
C VAL A 93 -2.38 -8.37 20.00
N ALA A 94 -1.88 -9.40 20.67
CA ALA A 94 -0.74 -10.16 20.18
C ALA A 94 -1.17 -11.02 18.98
N PRO A 95 -0.50 -10.93 17.81
CA PRO A 95 -0.74 -11.86 16.72
C PRO A 95 -0.35 -13.27 17.16
N ILE A 96 -1.20 -14.26 16.86
CA ILE A 96 -0.86 -15.66 17.09
C ILE A 96 0.26 -16.00 16.10
N SER A 97 1.49 -16.13 16.60
CA SER A 97 2.62 -16.53 15.77
C SER A 97 2.32 -17.90 15.16
N ALA A 98 2.32 -17.99 13.83
CA ALA A 98 2.29 -19.29 13.16
C ALA A 98 3.45 -20.14 13.69
N ALA A 99 3.16 -21.34 14.19
CA ALA A 99 4.18 -22.24 14.73
C ALA A 99 5.30 -22.40 13.70
N ARG A 100 6.52 -21.97 14.04
CA ARG A 100 7.70 -22.14 13.18
C ARG A 100 7.74 -23.59 12.72
N ARG A 101 7.61 -23.81 11.42
CA ARG A 101 7.87 -25.11 10.82
C ARG A 101 9.35 -25.40 11.08
N ARG A 102 9.64 -26.30 12.04
CA ARG A 102 10.98 -26.87 12.19
C ARG A 102 11.28 -27.58 10.88
N VAL A 103 12.26 -27.05 10.15
CA VAL A 103 12.95 -27.78 9.08
C VAL A 103 14.12 -28.49 9.73
#